data_AF-A0A961E7Y4-F1
#
_entry.id   AF-A0A961E7Y4-F1
#
_cell.length_a   1.000
_cell.length_b   1.000
_cell.length_c   1.000
_cell.angle_alpha   90.00
_cell.angle_beta   90.00
_cell.angle_gamma   90.00
#
_symmetry.space_group_name_H-M   'P 1'
#
loop_
_entity.id
_entity.type
_entity.pdbx_description
1 polymer ?
#
loop_
_entity_poly.entity_id
_entity_poly.type
_entity_poly.pdbx_seq_one_letter_code
_entity_poly.pdbx_strand_id
1 'polypeptide(L)'
;MDEKTAEKTPRRPGKKAATRARLMEVRAKRAAEREARERANITDLTEFFVQTELHDDVDVWLRAQVAKVTQEAKDRRLQHRTAAGEALKAMADRGETISAIAEQAEITAAKVRTYLGLAGGAAATQPATDAVGARPAAPPPNVEPGGAAGSGDVTAHTGP
;
A
#
# COMPACT_ATOMS: atom_id res chain seq x y z
N MET A 1 -39.89 15.97 80.31
CA MET A 1 -39.28 17.25 79.86
C MET A 1 -38.96 17.01 78.41
N ASP A 2 -39.91 17.34 77.54
CA ASP A 2 -39.90 16.89 76.15
C ASP A 2 -39.77 18.13 75.27
N GLU A 3 -38.52 18.40 74.91
CA GLU A 3 -38.13 19.50 74.04
C GLU A 3 -38.49 19.13 72.60
N LYS A 4 -39.59 19.72 72.12
CA LYS A 4 -40.09 19.56 70.75
C LYS A 4 -39.14 20.27 69.78
N THR A 5 -38.27 19.52 69.13
CA THR A 5 -37.40 19.98 68.04
C THR A 5 -38.29 20.46 66.88
N ALA A 6 -38.39 21.78 66.70
CA ALA A 6 -39.13 22.39 65.61
C ALA A 6 -38.39 22.14 64.29
N GLU A 7 -38.89 21.18 63.51
CA GLU A 7 -38.42 20.86 62.18
C GLU A 7 -38.68 22.05 61.23
N LYS A 8 -37.60 22.78 60.91
CA LYS A 8 -37.64 23.97 60.06
C LYS A 8 -37.82 23.55 58.60
N THR A 9 -39.05 23.63 58.09
CA THR A 9 -39.38 23.34 56.69
C THR A 9 -38.60 24.25 55.74
N PRO A 10 -37.86 23.72 54.73
CA PRO A 10 -37.07 24.55 53.83
C PRO A 10 -37.98 25.40 52.93
N ARG A 11 -37.73 26.72 52.90
CA ARG A 11 -38.44 27.67 52.04
C ARG A 11 -38.20 27.31 50.56
N ARG A 12 -39.28 27.15 49.78
CA ARG A 12 -39.19 26.88 48.34
C ARG A 12 -38.40 28.01 47.65
N PRO A 13 -37.36 27.69 46.85
CA PRO A 13 -36.62 28.71 46.14
C PRO A 13 -37.55 29.48 45.18
N GLY A 14 -37.38 30.80 45.11
CA GLY A 14 -38.19 31.63 44.20
C GLY A 14 -38.01 31.23 42.73
N LYS A 15 -39.00 31.51 41.88
CA LYS A 15 -39.02 31.09 40.46
C LYS A 15 -37.72 31.42 39.71
N LYS A 16 -37.10 32.57 39.99
CA LYS A 16 -35.80 32.97 39.40
C LYS A 16 -34.64 32.04 39.79
N ALA A 17 -34.58 31.60 41.06
CA ALA A 17 -33.55 30.68 41.54
C ALA A 17 -33.72 29.28 40.93
N ALA A 18 -34.97 28.79 40.83
CA ALA A 18 -35.28 27.54 40.16
C ALA A 18 -34.91 27.57 38.66
N THR A 19 -35.24 28.66 37.95
CA THR A 19 -34.85 28.85 36.54
C THR A 19 -33.33 28.91 36.38
N ARG A 20 -32.61 29.61 37.26
CA ARG A 20 -31.14 29.66 37.24
C ARG A 20 -30.52 28.27 37.46
N ALA A 21 -31.03 27.50 38.42
CA ALA A 21 -30.57 26.13 38.66
C ALA A 21 -30.76 25.25 37.42
N ARG A 22 -31.94 25.29 36.80
CA ARG A 22 -32.22 24.55 35.55
C ARG A 22 -31.29 24.96 34.41
N LEU A 23 -30.99 26.26 34.26
CA LEU A 23 -30.06 26.72 33.22
C LEU A 23 -28.63 26.23 33.46
N MET A 24 -28.18 26.19 34.71
CA MET A 24 -26.85 25.67 35.05
C MET A 24 -26.76 24.16 34.82
N GLU A 25 -27.80 23.41 35.17
CA GLU A 25 -27.89 21.97 34.89
C GLU A 25 -27.82 21.66 33.39
N VAL A 26 -28.59 22.39 32.57
CA VAL A 26 -28.54 22.25 31.11
C VAL A 26 -27.14 22.57 30.57
N ARG A 27 -26.47 23.61 31.11
CA ARG A 27 -25.09 23.95 30.72
C ARG A 27 -24.10 22.86 31.14
N ALA A 28 -24.22 22.34 32.35
CA ALA A 28 -23.35 21.28 32.87
C ALA A 28 -23.50 20.00 32.04
N LYS A 29 -24.74 19.58 31.73
CA LYS A 29 -25.00 18.43 30.87
C LYS A 29 -24.39 18.60 29.48
N ARG A 30 -24.60 19.76 28.84
CA ARG A 30 -24.00 20.06 27.52
C ARG A 30 -22.48 20.12 27.58
N ALA A 31 -21.88 20.58 28.67
CA ALA A 31 -20.44 20.60 28.86
C ALA A 31 -19.90 19.17 28.98
N ALA A 32 -20.52 18.34 29.82
CA ALA A 32 -20.17 16.93 29.97
C ALA A 32 -20.29 16.14 28.66
N GLU A 33 -21.35 16.38 27.88
CA GLU A 33 -21.53 15.77 26.55
C GLU A 33 -20.47 16.23 25.53
N ARG A 34 -19.98 17.47 25.62
CA ARG A 34 -18.85 17.93 24.78
C ARG A 34 -17.55 17.27 25.22
N GLU A 35 -17.26 17.26 26.52
CA GLU A 35 -16.04 16.66 27.07
C GLU A 35 -15.98 15.16 26.82
N ALA A 36 -17.10 14.44 26.92
CA ALA A 36 -17.17 13.02 26.58
C ALA A 36 -16.86 12.77 25.10
N ARG A 37 -17.41 13.58 24.19
CA ARG A 37 -17.12 13.49 22.75
C ARG A 37 -15.68 13.84 22.43
N GLU A 38 -15.13 14.88 23.07
CA GLU A 38 -13.76 15.30 22.84
C GLU A 38 -12.77 14.21 23.27
N ARG A 39 -13.00 13.58 24.43
CA ARG A 39 -12.18 12.43 24.88
C ARG A 39 -12.27 11.23 23.94
N ALA A 40 -13.48 10.91 23.47
CA ALA A 40 -13.67 9.83 22.50
C ALA A 40 -12.93 10.15 21.20
N ASN A 41 -13.11 11.36 20.65
CA ASN A 41 -12.44 11.80 19.44
C ASN A 41 -10.91 11.79 19.58
N ILE A 42 -10.34 12.18 20.72
CA ILE A 42 -8.90 12.11 20.95
C ILE A 42 -8.42 10.66 20.88
N THR A 43 -9.17 9.73 21.48
CA THR A 43 -8.83 8.31 21.45
C THR A 43 -8.87 7.78 20.02
N ASP A 44 -9.95 8.06 19.30
CA ASP A 44 -10.15 7.59 17.92
C ASP A 44 -9.12 8.20 16.95
N LEU A 45 -8.80 9.49 17.12
CA LEU A 45 -7.78 10.15 16.30
C LEU A 45 -6.38 9.65 16.60
N THR A 46 -6.09 9.31 17.87
CA THR A 46 -4.80 8.70 18.22
C THR A 46 -4.62 7.37 17.50
N GLU A 47 -5.66 6.52 17.53
CA GLU A 47 -5.64 5.25 16.81
C GLU A 47 -5.52 5.47 15.29
N PHE A 48 -6.28 6.42 14.74
CA PHE A 48 -6.18 6.77 13.33
C PHE A 48 -4.75 7.14 12.92
N PHE A 49 -4.10 8.04 13.66
CA PHE A 49 -2.73 8.47 13.32
C PHE A 49 -1.73 7.30 13.40
N VAL A 50 -1.80 6.49 14.45
CA VAL A 50 -0.95 5.29 14.58
C VAL A 50 -1.16 4.34 13.40
N GLN A 51 -2.40 4.04 13.05
CA GLN A 51 -2.69 3.12 11.95
C GLN A 51 -2.28 3.69 10.59
N THR A 52 -2.38 5.01 10.37
CA THR A 52 -1.87 5.63 9.13
C THR A 52 -0.36 5.57 9.02
N GLU A 53 0.37 5.77 10.12
CA GLU A 53 1.84 5.63 10.12
C GLU A 53 2.26 4.19 9.83
N LEU A 54 1.63 3.22 10.51
CA LEU A 54 1.89 1.80 10.28
C LEU A 54 1.54 1.37 8.84
N HIS A 55 0.47 1.92 8.27
CA HIS A 55 0.10 1.68 6.89
C HIS A 55 1.20 2.16 5.93
N ASP A 56 1.72 3.37 6.12
CA ASP A 56 2.80 3.91 5.28
C ASP A 56 4.12 3.13 5.45
N ASP A 57 4.39 2.64 6.67
CA ASP A 57 5.53 1.78 6.97
C ASP A 57 5.47 0.44 6.21
N VAL A 58 4.27 -0.10 5.93
CA VAL A 58 4.13 -1.33 5.12
C VAL A 58 4.70 -1.13 3.73
N ASP A 59 4.48 0.02 3.10
CA ASP A 59 5.01 0.30 1.76
C ASP A 59 6.54 0.46 1.78
N VAL A 60 7.09 1.07 2.83
CA VAL A 60 8.54 1.16 3.04
C VAL A 60 9.14 -0.25 3.19
N TRP A 61 8.53 -1.06 4.04
CA TRP A 61 8.93 -2.45 4.27
C TRP A 61 8.85 -3.28 2.99
N LEU A 62 7.77 -3.16 2.22
CA LEU A 62 7.58 -3.89 0.96
C LEU A 62 8.67 -3.52 -0.05
N ARG A 63 8.98 -2.23 -0.22
CA ARG A 63 10.07 -1.78 -1.10
C ARG A 63 11.42 -2.37 -0.68
N ALA A 64 11.72 -2.37 0.61
CA ALA A 64 12.95 -2.96 1.14
C ALA A 64 13.01 -4.48 0.87
N GLN A 65 11.89 -5.18 1.05
CA GLN A 65 11.81 -6.62 0.84
C GLN A 65 11.98 -6.99 -0.65
N VAL A 66 11.33 -6.26 -1.55
CA VAL A 66 11.50 -6.44 -3.01
C VAL A 66 12.94 -6.18 -3.42
N ALA A 67 13.57 -5.12 -2.92
CA ALA A 67 14.97 -4.81 -3.21
C ALA A 67 15.91 -5.93 -2.76
N LYS A 68 15.71 -6.45 -1.54
CA LYS A 68 16.48 -7.57 -0.98
C LYS A 68 16.36 -8.82 -1.85
N VAL A 69 15.13 -9.25 -2.15
CA VAL A 69 14.89 -10.48 -2.95
C VAL A 69 15.39 -10.31 -4.38
N THR A 70 15.29 -9.11 -4.95
CA THR A 70 15.82 -8.81 -6.29
C THR A 70 17.33 -8.96 -6.33
N GLN A 71 18.04 -8.48 -5.30
CA GLN A 71 19.49 -8.65 -5.23
C GLN A 71 19.87 -10.11 -5.04
N GLU A 72 19.20 -10.82 -4.13
CA GLU A 72 19.43 -12.25 -3.92
C GLU A 72 19.20 -13.07 -5.20
N ALA A 73 18.15 -12.74 -5.96
CA ALA A 73 17.90 -13.38 -7.24
C ALA A 73 19.01 -13.12 -8.27
N LYS A 74 19.57 -11.91 -8.31
CA LYS A 74 20.72 -11.59 -9.19
C LYS A 74 21.96 -12.40 -8.78
N ASP A 75 22.24 -12.48 -7.49
CA ASP A 75 23.40 -13.21 -6.98
C ASP A 75 23.28 -14.71 -7.26
N ARG A 76 22.10 -15.30 -7.02
CA ARG A 76 21.82 -16.70 -7.35
C ARG A 76 21.96 -16.97 -8.85
N ARG A 77 21.41 -16.10 -9.72
CA ARG A 77 21.57 -16.21 -11.17
C ARG A 77 23.04 -16.17 -11.57
N LEU A 78 23.84 -15.26 -10.99
CA LEU A 78 25.27 -15.17 -11.26
C LEU A 78 25.98 -16.46 -10.83
N GLN A 79 25.75 -16.93 -9.60
CA GLN A 79 26.33 -18.18 -9.07
C GLN A 79 26.06 -19.36 -10.01
N HIS A 80 24.81 -19.56 -10.44
CA HIS A 80 24.46 -20.63 -11.36
C HIS A 80 25.16 -20.48 -12.71
N ARG A 81 25.25 -19.27 -13.26
CA ARG A 81 25.93 -19.04 -14.53
C ARG A 81 27.45 -19.25 -14.43
N THR A 82 28.06 -18.87 -13.31
CA THR A 82 29.49 -19.11 -13.04
C THR A 82 29.76 -20.61 -12.93
N ALA A 83 28.98 -21.34 -12.12
CA ALA A 83 29.12 -22.79 -11.98
C ALA A 83 28.93 -23.53 -13.32
N ALA A 84 27.96 -23.10 -14.13
CA ALA A 84 27.79 -23.63 -15.49
C ALA A 84 29.03 -23.36 -16.36
N GLY A 85 29.58 -22.14 -16.30
CA GLY A 85 30.82 -21.78 -16.99
C GLY A 85 32.01 -22.65 -16.58
N GLU A 86 32.18 -22.90 -15.28
CA GLU A 86 33.23 -23.76 -14.72
C GLU A 86 33.11 -25.19 -15.24
N ALA A 87 31.88 -25.73 -15.31
CA ALA A 87 31.63 -27.06 -15.87
C ALA A 87 32.02 -27.14 -17.36
N LEU A 88 31.65 -26.13 -18.16
CA LEU A 88 32.04 -26.06 -19.58
C LEU A 88 33.55 -25.88 -19.74
N LYS A 89 34.19 -25.10 -18.86
CA LYS A 89 35.65 -24.94 -18.84
C LYS A 89 36.33 -26.27 -18.56
N ALA A 90 35.83 -27.05 -17.60
CA ALA A 90 36.35 -28.38 -17.34
C ALA A 90 36.20 -29.34 -18.54
N MET A 91 35.14 -29.22 -19.34
CA MET A 91 35.03 -29.96 -20.61
C MET A 91 36.11 -29.52 -21.61
N ALA A 92 36.28 -28.21 -21.80
CA ALA A 92 37.30 -27.67 -22.70
C ALA A 92 38.72 -28.04 -22.27
N ASP A 93 39.01 -28.04 -20.97
CA ASP A 93 40.30 -28.45 -20.41
C ASP A 93 40.58 -29.95 -20.61
N ARG A 94 39.54 -30.78 -20.83
CA ARG A 94 39.65 -32.18 -21.26
C ARG A 94 39.86 -32.35 -22.77
N GLY A 95 39.90 -31.26 -23.53
CA GLY A 95 40.10 -31.24 -24.98
C GLY A 95 38.84 -31.15 -25.82
N GLU A 96 37.65 -31.00 -25.20
CA GLU A 96 36.42 -30.84 -25.97
C GLU A 96 36.37 -29.52 -26.74
N THR A 97 35.88 -29.57 -27.97
CA THR A 97 35.71 -28.36 -28.79
C THR A 97 34.43 -27.61 -28.42
N ILE A 98 34.40 -26.29 -28.62
CA ILE A 98 33.18 -25.48 -28.38
C ILE A 98 31.97 -26.01 -29.17
N SER A 99 32.18 -26.55 -30.38
CA SER A 99 31.10 -27.09 -31.21
C SER A 99 30.54 -28.38 -30.63
N ALA A 100 31.40 -29.30 -30.17
CA ALA A 100 30.99 -30.55 -29.54
C ALA A 100 30.24 -30.30 -28.22
N ILE A 101 30.74 -29.38 -27.40
CA ILE A 101 30.08 -28.95 -26.16
C ILE A 101 28.70 -28.34 -26.46
N ALA A 102 28.61 -27.49 -27.49
CA ALA A 102 27.36 -26.87 -27.92
C ALA A 102 26.32 -27.91 -28.36
N GLU A 103 26.75 -28.89 -29.15
CA GLU A 103 25.93 -30.02 -29.59
C GLU A 103 25.45 -30.86 -28.41
N GLN A 104 26.35 -31.27 -27.51
CA GLN A 104 26.02 -32.11 -26.35
C GLN A 104 25.12 -31.40 -25.33
N ALA A 105 25.27 -30.09 -25.16
CA ALA A 105 24.45 -29.30 -24.25
C ALA A 105 23.20 -28.69 -24.91
N GLU A 106 22.95 -28.98 -26.19
CA GLU A 106 21.82 -28.47 -26.98
C GLU A 106 21.68 -26.94 -26.92
N ILE A 107 22.82 -26.24 -26.97
CA ILE A 107 22.87 -24.77 -26.95
C ILE A 107 23.77 -24.24 -28.06
N THR A 108 23.65 -22.96 -28.39
CA THR A 108 24.50 -22.36 -29.42
C THR A 108 25.95 -22.22 -28.94
N ALA A 109 26.90 -22.33 -29.85
CA ALA A 109 28.33 -22.06 -29.58
C ALA A 109 28.55 -20.65 -28.98
N ALA A 110 27.71 -19.67 -29.34
CA ALA A 110 27.75 -18.33 -28.76
C ALA A 110 27.39 -18.35 -27.25
N LYS A 111 26.39 -19.15 -26.86
CA LYS A 111 25.99 -19.32 -25.47
C LYS A 111 27.08 -20.05 -24.66
N VAL A 112 27.73 -21.06 -25.24
CA VAL A 112 28.91 -21.73 -24.64
C VAL A 112 30.02 -20.71 -24.36
N ARG A 113 30.40 -19.88 -25.34
CA ARG A 113 31.41 -18.82 -25.15
C ARG A 113 31.03 -17.82 -24.05
N THR A 114 29.75 -17.46 -23.96
CA THR A 114 29.26 -16.55 -22.93
C THR A 114 29.47 -17.12 -21.52
N TYR A 115 29.17 -18.41 -21.33
CA TYR A 115 29.39 -19.08 -20.05
C TYR A 115 30.87 -19.31 -19.74
N LEU A 116 31.68 -19.67 -20.74
CA LEU A 116 33.14 -19.78 -20.56
C LEU A 116 33.77 -18.44 -20.17
N GLY A 117 33.28 -17.32 -20.72
CA GLY A 117 33.71 -15.97 -20.34
C GLY A 117 33.50 -15.67 -18.84
N LEU A 118 32.40 -16.15 -18.26
CA LEU A 118 32.09 -15.98 -16.84
C LEU A 118 33.05 -16.77 -15.91
N ALA A 119 33.49 -17.95 -16.34
CA ALA A 119 34.45 -18.76 -15.58
C ALA A 119 35.87 -18.17 -15.59
N GLY A 120 36.18 -17.32 -16.58
CA GLY A 120 37.48 -16.64 -16.71
C GLY A 120 37.56 -15.28 -16.01
N GLY A 121 36.53 -14.85 -15.27
CA GLY A 121 36.50 -13.55 -14.59
C GLY A 121 36.31 -12.34 -15.53
N ALA A 122 36.14 -12.56 -16.84
CA ALA A 122 35.72 -11.50 -17.75
C ALA A 122 34.23 -11.25 -17.49
N ALA A 123 33.88 -10.03 -17.05
CA ALA A 123 32.51 -9.62 -16.86
C ALA A 123 31.73 -9.85 -18.16
N ALA A 124 30.98 -10.94 -18.23
CA ALA A 124 30.20 -11.25 -19.41
C ALA A 124 29.08 -10.21 -19.49
N THR A 125 29.19 -9.30 -20.45
CA THR A 125 28.08 -8.48 -20.92
C THR A 125 26.89 -9.43 -21.12
N GLN A 126 25.86 -9.26 -20.30
CA GLN A 126 24.65 -10.05 -20.44
C GLN A 126 24.10 -9.78 -21.85
N PRO A 127 23.82 -10.81 -22.68
CA PRO A 127 23.03 -10.57 -23.88
C PRO A 127 21.65 -10.09 -23.43
N ALA A 128 21.28 -8.88 -23.86
CA ALA A 128 19.97 -8.30 -23.65
C ALA A 128 18.94 -9.08 -24.48
N THR A 129 18.45 -10.20 -23.96
CA THR A 129 17.33 -10.93 -24.55
C THR A 129 16.28 -11.16 -23.48
N ASP A 130 15.66 -10.09 -23.03
CA ASP A 130 14.37 -10.09 -22.33
C ASP A 130 13.65 -8.76 -22.61
N ALA A 131 13.37 -8.52 -23.89
CA ALA A 131 12.45 -7.48 -24.35
C ALA A 131 11.54 -8.06 -25.44
N VAL A 132 10.88 -9.18 -25.14
CA VAL A 132 9.71 -9.64 -25.89
C VAL A 132 8.53 -9.56 -24.94
N GLY A 133 7.78 -8.47 -25.06
CA GLY A 133 6.65 -8.19 -24.17
C GLY A 133 6.18 -6.74 -24.10
N ALA A 134 6.68 -5.84 -24.96
CA ALA A 134 6.03 -4.55 -25.17
C ALA A 134 4.82 -4.74 -26.10
N ARG A 135 3.68 -5.10 -25.53
CA ARG A 135 2.38 -4.97 -26.20
C ARG A 135 2.18 -3.48 -26.50
N PRO A 136 2.03 -3.04 -27.77
CA PRO A 136 1.71 -1.65 -28.04
C PRO A 136 0.32 -1.36 -27.44
N ALA A 137 0.27 -0.36 -26.56
CA ALA A 137 -0.99 0.17 -26.06
C ALA A 137 -1.78 0.71 -27.27
N ALA A 138 -2.99 0.18 -27.46
CA ALA A 138 -3.91 0.69 -28.47
C ALA A 138 -4.20 2.18 -28.19
N PRO A 139 -4.28 3.03 -29.23
CA PRO A 139 -4.66 4.42 -29.05
C PRO A 139 -6.12 4.53 -28.57
N PRO A 140 -6.47 5.51 -27.72
CA PRO A 140 -7.85 5.71 -27.28
C PRO A 140 -8.75 6.10 -28.48
N PRO A 141 -10.01 5.66 -28.53
CA PRO A 141 -10.93 6.07 -29.58
C PRO A 141 -11.23 7.56 -29.46
N ASN A 142 -11.00 8.26 -30.58
CA ASN A 142 -11.34 9.64 -30.82
C ASN A 142 -12.88 9.82 -30.71
N VAL A 143 -13.36 10.48 -29.66
CA VAL A 143 -14.76 10.90 -29.56
C VAL A 143 -14.92 12.20 -30.34
N GLU A 144 -15.48 12.11 -31.55
CA GLU A 144 -15.92 13.26 -32.31
C GLU A 144 -17.12 13.93 -31.62
N PRO A 145 -17.17 15.28 -31.52
CA PRO A 145 -18.35 16.00 -31.08
C PRO A 145 -19.25 16.24 -32.29
N GLY A 146 -20.21 15.34 -32.51
CA GLY A 146 -21.22 15.43 -33.57
C GLY A 146 -22.62 15.47 -32.97
N GLY A 147 -23.34 16.58 -33.21
CA GLY A 147 -24.55 16.95 -32.48
C GLY A 147 -25.87 16.27 -32.91
N ALA A 148 -26.85 16.55 -32.04
CA ALA A 148 -28.27 16.81 -32.30
C ALA A 148 -29.32 15.68 -32.23
N ALA A 149 -30.26 15.92 -31.29
CA ALA A 149 -31.72 15.82 -31.42
C ALA A 149 -32.46 14.50 -31.07
N GLY A 150 -33.52 14.67 -30.25
CA GLY A 150 -34.63 13.72 -30.01
C GLY A 150 -34.83 13.42 -28.51
N SER A 151 -35.58 14.21 -27.72
CA SER A 151 -37.06 14.37 -27.63
C SER A 151 -37.78 13.26 -26.83
N GLY A 152 -38.56 13.67 -25.81
CA GLY A 152 -39.56 12.87 -25.05
C GLY A 152 -39.28 12.81 -23.54
N ASP A 153 -39.70 13.80 -22.73
CA ASP A 153 -41.00 13.94 -22.04
C ASP A 153 -41.20 12.97 -20.85
N VAL A 154 -41.21 13.47 -19.60
CA VAL A 154 -42.24 13.19 -18.55
C VAL A 154 -42.20 14.29 -17.46
N THR A 155 -43.20 15.18 -17.52
CA THR A 155 -44.00 15.78 -16.41
C THR A 155 -43.33 16.11 -15.05
N ALA A 156 -43.06 17.41 -14.80
CA ALA A 156 -42.81 17.93 -13.45
C ALA A 156 -44.11 18.47 -12.82
N HIS A 157 -44.48 17.91 -11.67
CA HIS A 157 -45.60 18.29 -10.83
C HIS A 157 -45.21 19.41 -9.85
N THR A 158 -46.19 20.23 -9.52
CA THR A 158 -46.16 21.55 -8.88
C THR A 158 -45.78 21.57 -7.38
N GLY A 159 -45.03 22.62 -6.98
CA GLY A 159 -45.14 23.35 -5.70
C GLY A 159 -44.31 22.82 -4.51
N PRO A 160 -44.03 23.64 -3.47
CA PRO A 160 -44.64 24.93 -3.09
C PRO A 160 -43.78 26.19 -3.28
#